data_AF-A0A4Y2I1M9-F1
#
_entry.id   AF-A0A4Y2I1M9-F1
#
_cell.length_a   1.000
_cell.length_b   1.000
_cell.length_c   1.000
_cell.angle_alpha   90.00
_cell.angle_beta   90.00
_cell.angle_gamma   90.00
#
_symmetry.space_group_name_H-M   'P 1'
#
loop_
_entity.id
_entity.type
_entity.pdbx_description
1 polymer ?
#
loop_
_entity_poly.entity_id
_entity_poly.type
_entity_poly.pdbx_seq_one_letter_code
_entity_poly.pdbx_strand_id
1 'polypeptide(L)'
;MKASYVVTPHDPGEWPVVITDKVQRILVERGPEQVTDFNFPSNVEGRKFNVRCYCRRMCNGQGSYSLMVNLFHYKKNVIFCFCCSLFDFVQMSLSSASGYSDWKHMYEQLSAHEKSPNHMRAYQLWMDFSKRVRLGRTENQRVIKMEVERWREVFKRLVYVIEFLFPKFGVERKEGCII
;
A
#
# COMPACT_ATOMS: atom_id res chain seq x y z
N MET A 1 -26.67 6.85 -9.40
CA MET A 1 -26.07 6.17 -8.24
C MET A 1 -24.61 5.85 -8.58
N LYS A 2 -23.63 6.57 -8.01
CA LYS A 2 -22.21 6.27 -8.24
C LYS A 2 -21.80 5.19 -7.24
N ALA A 3 -21.60 3.96 -7.72
CA ALA A 3 -20.98 2.91 -6.91
C ALA A 3 -19.56 3.38 -6.56
N SER A 4 -19.35 3.75 -5.31
CA SER A 4 -18.02 3.93 -4.74
C SER A 4 -17.36 2.56 -4.72
N TYR A 5 -16.54 2.27 -5.73
CA TYR A 5 -15.77 1.03 -5.81
C TYR A 5 -14.77 1.04 -4.65
N VAL A 6 -15.01 0.18 -3.65
CA VAL A 6 -14.03 -0.08 -2.59
C VAL A 6 -12.97 -0.96 -3.23
N VAL A 7 -11.88 -0.35 -3.69
CA VAL A 7 -10.73 -1.12 -4.20
C VAL A 7 -10.17 -1.90 -3.03
N THR A 8 -10.30 -3.23 -3.09
CA THR A 8 -9.65 -4.16 -2.17
C THR A 8 -8.16 -4.23 -2.54
N PRO A 9 -7.25 -3.75 -1.68
CA PRO A 9 -5.81 -3.78 -1.97
C PRO A 9 -5.23 -5.19 -1.94
N HIS A 10 -5.93 -6.09 -1.27
CA HIS A 10 -5.49 -7.45 -0.97
C HIS A 10 -5.50 -8.36 -2.20
N ASP A 11 -6.21 -7.96 -3.26
CA ASP A 11 -6.51 -8.87 -4.36
C ASP A 11 -6.33 -8.21 -5.75
N PRO A 12 -5.21 -8.47 -6.44
CA PRO A 12 -5.00 -7.97 -7.80
C PRO A 12 -6.05 -8.46 -8.80
N GLY A 13 -6.71 -9.59 -8.49
CA GLY A 13 -7.79 -10.14 -9.31
C GLY A 13 -9.08 -9.32 -9.27
N GLU A 14 -9.23 -8.42 -8.30
CA GLU A 14 -10.39 -7.52 -8.13
C GLU A 14 -10.08 -6.08 -8.54
N TRP A 15 -8.86 -5.79 -9.00
CA TRP A 15 -8.49 -4.45 -9.44
C TRP A 15 -9.22 -4.05 -10.72
N PRO A 16 -9.60 -2.76 -10.86
CA PRO A 16 -10.21 -2.28 -12.09
C PRO A 16 -9.23 -2.43 -13.26
N VAL A 17 -9.77 -2.79 -14.43
CA VAL A 17 -8.99 -2.92 -15.68
C VAL A 17 -8.25 -1.63 -16.03
N VAL A 18 -8.82 -0.47 -15.67
CA VAL A 18 -8.18 0.84 -15.78
C VAL A 18 -7.83 1.33 -14.39
N ILE A 19 -6.54 1.38 -14.10
CA ILE A 19 -6.02 1.87 -12.83
C ILE A 19 -5.82 3.38 -12.94
N THR A 20 -6.66 4.14 -12.24
CA THR A 20 -6.53 5.61 -12.16
C THR A 20 -5.45 6.01 -11.16
N ASP A 21 -4.88 7.20 -11.32
CA ASP A 21 -3.85 7.76 -10.41
C ASP A 21 -4.26 7.71 -8.93
N LYS A 22 -5.55 7.90 -8.63
CA LYS A 22 -6.08 7.82 -7.27
C LYS A 22 -5.98 6.41 -6.70
N VAL A 23 -6.33 5.40 -7.51
CA VAL A 23 -6.26 3.99 -7.12
C VAL A 23 -4.82 3.53 -7.01
N GLN A 24 -3.97 3.91 -7.97
CA GLN A 24 -2.51 3.72 -7.92
C GLN A 24 -1.92 4.26 -6.61
N ARG A 25 -2.29 5.50 -6.23
CA ARG A 25 -1.84 6.11 -4.98
C ARG A 25 -2.28 5.31 -3.75
N ILE A 26 -3.54 4.92 -3.65
CA ILE A 26 -4.05 4.13 -2.52
C ILE A 26 -3.35 2.77 -2.41
N LEU A 27 -3.16 2.08 -3.54
CA LEU A 27 -2.49 0.78 -3.59
C LEU A 27 -1.01 0.89 -3.17
N VAL A 28 -0.31 1.91 -3.64
CA VAL A 28 1.10 2.14 -3.26
C VAL A 28 1.24 2.64 -1.82
N GLU A 29 0.29 3.43 -1.31
CA GLU A 29 0.27 3.88 0.08
C GLU A 29 0.12 2.72 1.07
N ARG A 30 -0.68 1.71 0.72
CA ARG A 30 -0.86 0.49 1.54
C ARG A 30 0.29 -0.50 1.34
N GLY A 31 0.78 -0.61 0.10
CA GLY A 31 1.80 -1.59 -0.28
C GLY A 31 1.23 -2.97 -0.57
N PRO A 32 2.07 -3.89 -1.07
CA PRO A 32 1.66 -5.27 -1.33
C PRO A 32 1.42 -6.01 -0.02
N GLU A 33 0.20 -6.49 0.19
CA GLU A 33 -0.15 -7.31 1.35
C GLU A 33 -0.15 -8.80 0.97
N GLN A 34 0.73 -9.56 1.61
CA GLN A 34 0.96 -10.97 1.27
C GLN A 34 0.29 -11.86 2.31
N VAL A 35 -0.56 -12.76 1.85
CA VAL A 35 -1.21 -13.74 2.72
C VAL A 35 -0.23 -14.90 2.94
N THR A 36 0.34 -15.02 4.14
CA THR A 36 1.26 -16.12 4.50
C THR A 36 0.56 -17.27 5.24
N ASP A 37 -0.46 -16.96 6.04
CA ASP A 37 -1.16 -17.90 6.91
C ASP A 37 -2.41 -18.47 6.23
N PHE A 38 -2.21 -19.04 5.04
CA PHE A 38 -3.30 -19.59 4.23
C PHE A 38 -2.96 -20.97 3.68
N ASN A 39 -3.95 -21.87 3.71
CA ASN A 39 -3.85 -23.18 3.07
C ASN A 39 -4.08 -23.02 1.57
N PHE A 40 -2.98 -22.81 0.83
CA PHE A 40 -3.03 -22.66 -0.62
C PHE A 40 -3.62 -23.91 -1.30
N PRO A 41 -4.64 -23.75 -2.16
CA PRO A 41 -5.27 -24.86 -2.84
C PRO A 41 -4.29 -25.50 -3.83
N SER A 42 -4.24 -26.83 -3.83
CA SER A 42 -3.48 -27.59 -4.83
C SER A 42 -4.18 -27.55 -6.18
N ASN A 43 -3.40 -27.55 -7.26
CA ASN A 43 -3.89 -27.81 -8.60
C ASN A 43 -4.23 -29.30 -8.79
N VAL A 44 -4.72 -29.65 -9.98
CA VAL A 44 -5.03 -31.04 -10.38
C VAL A 44 -3.85 -32.02 -10.25
N GLU A 45 -2.62 -31.53 -10.23
CA GLU A 45 -1.39 -32.32 -10.04
C GLU A 45 -0.94 -32.40 -8.57
N GLY A 46 -1.74 -31.89 -7.63
CA GLY A 46 -1.41 -31.87 -6.20
C GLY A 46 -0.40 -30.78 -5.80
N ARG A 47 0.08 -29.96 -6.73
CA ARG A 47 1.04 -28.87 -6.47
C ARG A 47 0.33 -27.61 -5.99
N LYS A 48 0.93 -26.92 -5.02
CA LYS A 48 0.38 -25.69 -4.44
C LYS A 48 1.38 -24.54 -4.51
N PHE A 49 0.85 -23.33 -4.40
CA PHE A 49 1.66 -22.13 -4.25
C PHE A 49 2.61 -22.24 -3.05
N ASN A 50 3.84 -21.77 -3.23
CA ASN A 50 4.85 -21.73 -2.19
C ASN A 50 5.09 -20.27 -1.75
N VAL A 51 4.95 -19.99 -0.45
CA VAL A 51 5.17 -18.67 0.16
C VAL A 51 6.54 -18.08 -0.20
N ARG A 52 7.55 -18.90 -0.48
CA ARG A 52 8.87 -18.43 -0.96
C ARG A 52 8.82 -17.69 -2.29
N CYS A 53 7.75 -17.83 -3.07
CA CYS A 53 7.54 -17.11 -4.32
C CYS A 53 7.10 -15.66 -4.12
N TYR A 54 6.67 -15.29 -2.91
CA TYR A 54 6.40 -13.90 -2.55
C TYR A 54 7.67 -13.04 -2.44
N CYS A 55 8.76 -13.65 -1.99
CA CYS A 55 9.98 -12.96 -1.62
C CYS A 55 11.17 -13.60 -2.32
N ARG A 56 11.73 -12.91 -3.31
CA ARG A 56 13.03 -13.30 -3.85
C ARG A 56 14.09 -12.29 -3.46
N ARG A 57 15.16 -12.79 -2.85
CA ARG A 57 16.39 -12.03 -2.64
C ARG A 57 17.09 -11.92 -4.00
N MET A 58 17.16 -10.72 -4.56
CA MET A 58 18.06 -10.48 -5.67
C MET A 58 19.37 -9.91 -5.13
N CYS A 59 20.48 -10.38 -5.72
CA CYS A 59 21.81 -9.87 -5.45
C CYS A 59 22.29 -9.16 -6.71
N ASN A 60 22.19 -7.84 -6.74
CA ASN A 60 22.78 -7.03 -7.79
C ASN A 60 23.92 -6.21 -7.19
N GLY A 61 25.02 -6.90 -6.89
CA GLY A 61 26.38 -6.37 -6.69
C GLY A 61 26.62 -5.33 -5.57
N GLN A 62 25.59 -4.67 -5.05
CA GLN A 62 25.69 -3.52 -4.15
C GLN A 62 24.74 -3.62 -2.93
N GLY A 63 23.96 -4.70 -2.85
CA GLY A 63 23.08 -4.99 -1.73
C GLY A 63 22.03 -6.02 -2.11
N SER A 64 21.74 -6.92 -1.18
CA SER A 64 20.63 -7.86 -1.32
C SER A 64 19.31 -7.16 -1.01
N TYR A 65 18.46 -6.91 -2.01
CA TYR A 65 17.07 -6.53 -1.75
C TYR A 65 16.15 -7.74 -1.86
N SER A 66 15.20 -7.84 -0.94
CA SER A 66 14.09 -8.78 -1.03
C SER A 66 12.96 -8.07 -1.77
N LEU A 67 12.73 -8.40 -3.05
CA LEU A 67 11.58 -7.86 -3.75
C LEU A 67 10.34 -8.65 -3.31
N MET A 68 9.55 -8.04 -2.43
CA MET A 68 8.21 -8.53 -2.10
C MET A 68 7.21 -7.95 -3.11
N VAL A 69 7.29 -8.40 -4.37
CA VAL A 69 6.47 -7.84 -5.46
C VAL A 69 5.34 -8.74 -5.90
N ASN A 70 5.30 -10.01 -5.49
CA ASN A 70 4.27 -10.93 -5.95
C ASN A 70 3.09 -10.92 -4.99
N LEU A 71 1.88 -11.00 -5.55
CA LEU A 71 0.62 -11.08 -4.84
C LEU A 71 -0.16 -12.30 -5.32
N PHE A 72 -0.84 -12.97 -4.40
CA PHE A 72 -1.60 -14.17 -4.69
C PHE A 72 -3.10 -13.87 -4.63
N HIS A 73 -3.83 -14.33 -5.64
CA HIS A 73 -5.29 -14.27 -5.69
C HIS A 73 -5.87 -15.65 -5.42
N TYR A 74 -6.54 -15.79 -4.27
CA TYR A 74 -7.04 -17.08 -3.79
C TYR A 74 -8.20 -17.64 -4.63
N LYS A 75 -9.10 -16.79 -5.15
CA LYS A 75 -10.28 -17.27 -5.90
C LYS A 75 -9.90 -17.92 -7.23
N LYS A 76 -8.93 -17.34 -7.95
CA LYS A 76 -8.45 -17.89 -9.22
C LYS A 76 -7.21 -18.79 -9.07
N ASN A 77 -6.63 -18.88 -7.87
CA ASN A 77 -5.39 -19.61 -7.60
C ASN A 77 -4.26 -19.17 -8.55
N VAL A 78 -3.98 -17.87 -8.60
CA VAL A 78 -2.99 -17.26 -9.53
C VAL A 78 -2.10 -16.26 -8.80
N ILE A 79 -0.90 -16.03 -9.34
CA ILE A 79 0.03 -14.98 -8.90
C ILE A 79 -0.01 -13.81 -9.87
N PHE A 80 0.13 -12.61 -9.32
CA PHE A 80 0.39 -11.37 -10.05
C PHE A 80 1.66 -10.70 -9.54
N CYS A 81 2.30 -9.91 -10.40
CA CYS A 81 3.38 -9.01 -9.98
C CYS A 81 2.80 -7.62 -9.70
N PHE A 82 2.82 -7.17 -8.46
CA PHE A 82 2.29 -5.89 -7.98
C PHE A 82 2.74 -4.69 -8.82
N CYS A 83 4.05 -4.52 -9.02
CA CYS A 83 4.56 -3.36 -9.75
C CYS A 83 4.16 -3.40 -11.22
N CYS A 84 4.15 -4.58 -11.85
CA CYS A 84 3.71 -4.72 -13.22
C CYS A 84 2.20 -4.50 -13.31
N SER A 85 1.39 -5.13 -12.47
CA SER A 85 -0.07 -4.90 -12.44
C SER A 85 -0.44 -3.43 -12.31
N LEU A 86 0.37 -2.59 -11.65
CA LEU A 86 0.13 -1.15 -11.49
C LEU A 86 0.68 -0.26 -12.62
N PHE A 87 1.84 -0.61 -13.18
CA PHE A 87 2.64 0.27 -14.04
C PHE A 87 3.02 -0.38 -15.38
N ASP A 88 2.48 -1.55 -15.73
CA ASP A 88 2.81 -2.19 -17.01
C ASP A 88 2.24 -1.41 -18.19
N PHE A 89 3.02 -1.40 -19.27
CA PHE A 89 2.64 -0.86 -20.56
C PHE A 89 2.33 -1.98 -21.57
N VAL A 90 2.64 -3.24 -21.23
CA VAL A 90 2.46 -4.43 -22.10
C VAL A 90 1.98 -5.62 -21.27
N GLN A 91 0.85 -6.23 -21.61
CA GLN A 91 0.35 -7.38 -20.84
C GLN A 91 1.29 -8.61 -20.95
N MET A 92 1.86 -9.02 -19.82
CA MET A 92 2.64 -10.26 -19.66
C MET A 92 1.91 -11.28 -18.78
N SER A 93 2.37 -12.53 -18.74
CA SER A 93 1.71 -13.62 -17.99
C SER A 93 1.45 -13.28 -16.50
N LEU A 94 2.37 -12.58 -15.84
CA LEU A 94 2.26 -12.12 -14.44
C LEU A 94 1.62 -10.72 -14.28
N SER A 95 1.41 -10.01 -15.39
CA SER A 95 0.76 -8.68 -15.44
C SER A 95 -0.64 -8.73 -16.06
N SER A 96 -1.03 -9.86 -16.65
CA SER A 96 -2.30 -10.06 -17.32
C SER A 96 -3.41 -10.22 -16.30
N ALA A 97 -4.62 -9.78 -16.65
CA ALA A 97 -5.81 -9.89 -15.80
C ALA A 97 -6.16 -11.34 -15.40
N SER A 98 -5.61 -12.34 -16.11
CA SER A 98 -5.77 -13.76 -15.81
C SER A 98 -4.79 -14.28 -14.75
N GLY A 99 -3.67 -13.59 -14.50
CA GLY A 99 -2.59 -14.04 -13.61
C GLY A 99 -1.86 -15.29 -14.09
N TYR A 100 -0.95 -15.80 -13.26
CA TYR A 100 -0.13 -16.99 -13.55
C TYR A 100 -0.35 -18.12 -12.52
N SER A 101 -0.64 -19.34 -12.98
CA SER A 101 -0.99 -20.50 -12.12
C SER A 101 -0.23 -21.79 -12.44
N ASP A 102 0.76 -21.76 -13.32
CA ASP A 102 1.60 -22.93 -13.60
C ASP A 102 2.67 -23.11 -12.51
N TRP A 103 2.29 -23.81 -11.44
CA TRP A 103 3.16 -24.09 -10.29
C TRP A 103 4.40 -24.91 -10.63
N LYS A 104 4.40 -25.64 -11.75
CA LYS A 104 5.53 -26.47 -12.16
C LYS A 104 6.69 -25.63 -12.67
N HIS A 105 6.41 -24.60 -13.47
CA HIS A 105 7.43 -23.72 -14.05
C HIS A 105 7.49 -22.35 -13.36
N MET A 106 6.80 -22.18 -12.23
CA MET A 106 6.69 -20.91 -11.50
C MET A 106 8.03 -20.27 -11.17
N TYR A 107 9.02 -21.02 -10.68
CA TYR A 107 10.31 -20.44 -10.33
C TYR A 107 11.09 -19.93 -11.54
N GLU A 108 11.02 -20.64 -12.66
CA GLU A 108 11.66 -20.26 -13.92
C GLU A 108 10.97 -19.03 -14.50
N GLN A 109 9.63 -19.04 -14.54
CA GLN A 109 8.85 -17.93 -15.04
C GLN A 109 9.03 -16.66 -14.21
N LEU A 110 9.02 -16.78 -12.87
CA LEU A 110 9.32 -15.66 -11.98
C LEU A 110 10.74 -15.15 -12.23
N SER A 111 11.71 -16.04 -12.39
CA SER A 111 13.09 -15.63 -12.70
C SER A 111 13.23 -14.91 -14.02
N ALA A 112 12.52 -15.34 -15.06
CA ALA A 112 12.56 -14.71 -16.38
C ALA A 112 11.85 -13.35 -16.34
N HIS A 113 10.68 -13.29 -15.69
CA HIS A 113 9.90 -12.07 -15.52
C HIS A 113 10.66 -11.00 -14.73
N GLU A 114 11.23 -11.36 -13.58
CA GLU A 114 12.01 -10.46 -12.71
C GLU A 114 13.22 -9.84 -13.43
N LYS A 115 13.82 -10.56 -14.38
CA LYS A 115 14.94 -10.09 -15.20
C LYS A 115 14.50 -9.30 -16.44
N SER A 116 13.20 -9.27 -16.74
CA SER A 116 12.69 -8.63 -17.94
C SER A 116 12.83 -7.09 -17.85
N PRO A 117 13.10 -6.40 -18.96
CA PRO A 117 13.20 -4.94 -18.97
C PRO A 117 11.89 -4.25 -18.58
N ASN A 118 10.75 -4.88 -18.88
CA ASN A 118 9.43 -4.37 -18.51
C ASN A 118 9.24 -4.39 -16.99
N HIS A 119 9.60 -5.51 -16.34
CA HIS A 119 9.58 -5.59 -14.88
C HIS A 119 10.50 -4.55 -14.24
N MET A 120 11.75 -4.43 -14.72
CA MET A 120 12.69 -3.44 -14.18
C MET A 120 12.16 -2.01 -14.30
N ARG A 121 11.56 -1.65 -15.43
CA ARG A 121 10.95 -0.33 -15.63
C ARG A 121 9.75 -0.12 -14.70
N ALA A 122 8.82 -1.08 -14.63
CA ALA A 122 7.65 -1.01 -13.76
C ALA A 122 8.04 -0.90 -12.29
N TYR A 123 9.08 -1.64 -11.88
CA TYR A 123 9.65 -1.57 -10.53
C TYR A 123 10.26 -0.20 -10.23
N GLN A 124 11.05 0.37 -11.15
CA GLN A 124 11.60 1.72 -10.98
C GLN A 124 10.49 2.78 -10.85
N LEU A 125 9.48 2.74 -11.71
CA LEU A 125 8.32 3.63 -11.63
C LEU A 125 7.59 3.51 -10.29
N TRP A 126 7.39 2.27 -9.82
CA TRP A 126 6.80 2.02 -8.51
C TRP A 126 7.64 2.62 -7.38
N MET A 127 8.96 2.41 -7.39
CA MET A 127 9.86 2.95 -6.37
C MET A 127 9.84 4.49 -6.34
N ASP A 128 9.89 5.13 -7.49
CA ASP A 128 9.87 6.58 -7.58
C ASP A 128 8.51 7.17 -7.18
N PHE A 129 7.41 6.53 -7.60
CA PHE A 129 6.07 6.92 -7.20
C PHE A 129 5.87 6.74 -5.69
N SER A 130 6.31 5.62 -5.11
CA SER A 130 6.27 5.37 -3.66
C SER A 130 7.04 6.43 -2.87
N LYS A 131 8.22 6.83 -3.34
CA LYS A 131 8.98 7.95 -2.73
C LYS A 131 8.20 9.26 -2.78
N ARG A 132 7.62 9.62 -3.93
CA ARG A 132 6.82 10.86 -4.08
C ARG A 132 5.61 10.87 -3.16
N VAL A 133 4.88 9.76 -3.11
CA VAL A 133 3.72 9.59 -2.23
C VAL A 133 4.11 9.75 -0.76
N ARG A 134 5.21 9.11 -0.34
CA ARG A 134 5.74 9.24 1.03
C ARG A 134 6.14 10.68 1.36
N LEU A 135 6.84 11.36 0.45
CA LEU A 135 7.24 12.76 0.62
C LEU A 135 6.02 13.69 0.73
N GLY A 136 5.04 13.54 -0.17
CA GLY A 136 3.79 14.32 -0.11
C GLY A 136 3.02 14.11 1.18
N ARG A 137 2.95 12.86 1.69
CA ARG A 137 2.36 12.56 3.00
C ARG A 137 3.09 13.27 4.14
N THR A 138 4.42 13.22 4.15
CA THR A 138 5.21 13.88 5.21
C THR A 138 5.03 15.39 5.20
N GLU A 139 4.93 16.00 4.03
CA GLU A 139 4.72 17.44 3.90
C GLU A 139 3.31 17.85 4.37
N ASN A 140 2.28 17.13 3.92
CA ASN A 140 0.91 17.37 4.36
C ASN A 140 0.76 17.23 5.88
N GLN A 141 1.39 16.22 6.48
CA GLN A 141 1.35 16.01 7.93
C GLN A 141 2.02 17.16 8.71
N ARG A 142 3.10 17.75 8.17
CA ARG A 142 3.74 18.93 8.75
C ARG A 142 2.82 20.14 8.70
N VAL A 143 2.22 20.42 7.54
CA VAL A 143 1.27 21.54 7.37
C VAL A 143 0.09 21.42 8.33
N ILE A 144 -0.53 20.23 8.41
CA ILE A 144 -1.64 19.99 9.34
C ILE A 144 -1.21 20.25 10.79
N LYS A 145 -0.02 19.79 11.19
CA LYS A 145 0.48 20.01 12.55
C LYS A 145 0.70 21.49 12.85
N MET A 146 1.27 22.24 11.91
CA MET A 146 1.47 23.69 12.05
C MET A 146 0.12 24.44 12.17
N GLU A 147 -0.86 24.07 11.36
CA GLU A 147 -2.21 24.62 11.41
C GLU A 147 -2.90 24.32 12.74
N VAL A 148 -2.84 23.07 13.22
CA VAL A 148 -3.38 22.69 14.54
C VAL A 148 -2.75 23.52 15.66
N GLU A 149 -1.44 23.74 15.63
CA GLU A 149 -0.77 24.55 16.65
C GLU A 149 -1.19 26.03 16.56
N ARG A 150 -1.30 26.57 15.34
CA ARG A 150 -1.80 27.93 15.12
C ARG A 150 -3.20 28.10 15.70
N TRP A 151 -4.10 27.15 15.43
CA TRP A 151 -5.47 27.20 15.94
C TRP A 151 -5.55 27.00 17.45
N ARG A 152 -4.65 26.21 18.06
CA ARG A 152 -4.52 26.11 19.52
C ARG A 152 -4.16 27.45 20.14
N GLU A 153 -3.20 28.18 19.56
CA GLU A 153 -2.80 29.50 20.06
C GLU A 153 -3.92 30.54 19.92
N VAL A 154 -4.65 30.53 18.80
CA VAL A 154 -5.85 31.37 18.62
C VAL A 154 -6.90 31.04 19.68
N PHE A 155 -7.18 29.76 19.90
CA PHE A 155 -8.16 29.31 20.89
C PHE A 155 -7.76 29.72 22.32
N LYS A 156 -6.49 29.56 22.69
CA LYS A 156 -5.98 30.01 24.00
C LYS A 156 -6.22 31.50 24.22
N ARG A 157 -5.96 32.34 23.21
CA ARG A 157 -6.20 33.79 23.30
C ARG A 157 -7.68 34.13 23.44
N LEU A 158 -8.55 33.41 22.72
CA LEU A 158 -10.00 33.58 22.84
C LEU A 158 -10.49 33.20 24.24
N VAL A 159 -10.02 32.07 24.78
CA VAL A 159 -10.32 31.66 26.17
C VAL A 159 -9.87 32.73 27.15
N TYR A 160 -8.64 33.24 27.01
CA TYR A 160 -8.13 34.32 27.87
C TYR A 160 -8.99 35.59 27.81
N VAL A 161 -9.44 36.00 26.62
CA VAL A 161 -10.33 37.16 26.46
C VAL A 161 -11.69 36.91 27.12
N ILE A 162 -12.23 35.71 26.99
CA ILE A 162 -13.51 35.34 27.63
C ILE A 162 -13.37 35.34 29.16
N GLU A 163 -12.30 34.74 29.69
CA GLU A 163 -12.01 34.74 31.13
C GLU A 163 -11.81 36.16 31.67
N PHE A 164 -11.17 37.02 30.90
CA PHE A 164 -10.98 38.44 31.25
C PHE A 164 -12.30 39.22 31.27
N LEU A 165 -13.15 39.07 30.24
CA LEU A 165 -14.40 39.82 30.11
C LEU A 165 -15.53 39.26 30.98
N PHE A 166 -15.49 37.97 31.30
CA PHE A 166 -16.53 37.28 32.06
C PHE A 166 -15.90 36.42 33.16
N PRO A 167 -15.41 37.02 34.26
CA PRO A 167 -14.69 36.31 35.33
C PRO A 167 -15.49 35.17 35.98
N LYS A 168 -16.83 35.22 35.91
CA LYS A 168 -17.72 34.17 36.42
C LYS A 168 -17.87 32.94 35.51
N PHE A 169 -17.30 32.97 34.30
CA PHE A 169 -17.25 31.83 33.38
C PHE A 169 -15.91 31.08 33.41
N GLY A 170 -14.92 31.58 34.16
CA GLY A 170 -13.68 30.86 34.43
C GLY A 170 -14.02 29.55 35.13
N VAL A 171 -13.67 28.42 34.49
CA VAL A 171 -13.88 27.08 35.00
C VAL A 171 -13.45 27.03 36.47
N GLU A 172 -14.41 26.77 37.37
CA GLU A 172 -14.11 26.47 38.76
C GLU A 172 -13.10 25.31 38.78
N ARG A 173 -11.82 25.63 38.97
CA ARG A 173 -10.86 24.63 39.45
C ARG A 173 -11.34 24.26 40.84
N LYS A 174 -12.08 23.15 40.93
CA LYS A 174 -12.34 22.48 42.20
C LYS A 174 -11.00 21.98 42.74
N GLU A 175 -10.27 22.86 43.40
CA GLU A 175 -9.37 22.44 44.47
C GLU A 175 -10.26 21.97 45.61
N GLY A 176 -10.35 20.65 45.78
CA GLY A 176 -11.08 20.07 46.91
C GLY A 176 -11.62 18.68 46.63
N CYS A 177 -10.77 17.67 46.83
CA CYS A 177 -11.02 16.55 47.76
C CYS A 177 -10.01 15.43 47.47
N ILE A 178 -8.91 15.40 48.21
CA ILE A 178 -8.23 14.16 48.56
C ILE A 178 -8.38 14.07 50.08
N ILE A 179 -9.26 13.14 50.47
CA ILE A 179 -9.46 12.43 51.74
C ILE A 179 -8.80 13.04 52.98
#